data_AF-A0AAD1KBS4-F1
#
_entry.id   AF-A0AAD1KBS4-F1
#
_cell.length_a   1.000
_cell.length_b   1.000
_cell.length_c   1.000
_cell.angle_alpha   90.00
_cell.angle_beta   90.00
_cell.angle_gamma   90.00
#
_symmetry.space_group_name_H-M   'P 1'
#
loop_
_entity.id
_entity.type
_entity.pdbx_description
1 polymer ?
#
loop_
_entity_poly.entity_id
_entity_poly.type
_entity_poly.pdbx_seq_one_letter_code
_entity_poly.pdbx_strand_id
1 'polypeptide(L)'
;MSESKLQEYQDNIPYLDDITLFHATKKAIYIIVEKHGKKNETIQRVAKKDKVREVELRKCVEEAIPSTFFAARAKKAKERHEESFYKEPAVKIIPENEKATGYEKLKEIRKLLSS
;
A
#
# COMPACT_ATOMS: atom_id res chain seq x y z
N MET A 1 -4.30 -5.57 -16.05
CA MET A 1 -3.10 -5.99 -15.30
C MET A 1 -3.42 -6.73 -13.98
N SER A 2 -4.66 -6.77 -13.48
CA SER A 2 -5.01 -7.46 -12.21
C SER A 2 -5.40 -8.94 -12.38
N GLU A 3 -5.99 -9.31 -13.52
CA GLU A 3 -6.52 -10.67 -13.74
C GLU A 3 -5.43 -11.75 -13.80
N SER A 4 -4.24 -11.47 -14.36
CA SER A 4 -3.19 -12.50 -14.50
C SER A 4 -2.68 -12.98 -13.14
N LYS A 5 -2.43 -12.06 -12.21
CA LYS A 5 -1.89 -12.40 -10.88
C LYS A 5 -2.91 -13.14 -10.01
N LEU A 6 -4.20 -12.83 -10.16
CA LEU A 6 -5.24 -13.57 -9.47
C LEU A 6 -5.24 -15.03 -9.91
N GLN A 7 -5.23 -15.26 -11.22
CA GLN A 7 -5.26 -16.60 -11.78
C GLN A 7 -4.00 -17.38 -11.37
N GLU A 8 -2.82 -16.77 -11.48
CA GLU A 8 -1.55 -17.35 -11.01
C GLU A 8 -1.62 -17.82 -9.55
N TYR A 9 -2.18 -17.01 -8.64
CA TYR A 9 -2.32 -17.43 -7.23
C TYR A 9 -3.40 -18.49 -7.03
N GLN A 10 -4.46 -18.50 -7.83
CA GLN A 10 -5.49 -19.54 -7.75
C GLN A 10 -5.00 -20.89 -8.30
N ASP A 11 -4.11 -20.87 -9.27
CA ASP A 11 -3.52 -22.09 -9.86
C ASP A 11 -2.45 -22.69 -8.93
N ASN A 12 -1.84 -21.88 -8.05
CA ASN A 12 -0.90 -22.31 -7.01
C ASN A 12 -1.55 -22.84 -5.73
N ILE A 13 -2.88 -22.97 -5.69
CA ILE A 13 -3.55 -23.56 -4.51
C ILE A 13 -3.10 -25.02 -4.39
N PRO A 14 -2.60 -25.46 -3.22
CA PRO A 14 -2.22 -26.85 -3.02
C PRO A 14 -3.38 -27.78 -3.35
N TYR A 15 -3.09 -28.97 -3.87
CA TYR A 15 -4.14 -29.94 -4.19
C TYR A 15 -4.83 -30.36 -2.88
N LEU A 16 -6.14 -30.14 -2.82
CA LEU A 16 -6.96 -30.40 -1.65
C LEU A 16 -8.03 -31.42 -2.02
N ASP A 17 -8.07 -32.54 -1.29
CA ASP A 17 -9.17 -33.51 -1.39
C ASP A 17 -10.50 -32.92 -0.88
N ASP A 18 -10.44 -31.89 -0.03
CA ASP A 18 -11.60 -31.13 0.41
C ASP A 18 -11.94 -30.00 -0.58
N ILE A 19 -12.95 -30.28 -1.40
CA ILE A 19 -13.54 -29.33 -2.38
C ILE A 19 -14.01 -28.04 -1.69
N THR A 20 -14.51 -28.12 -0.46
CA THR A 20 -15.00 -26.96 0.30
C THR A 20 -13.85 -26.03 0.65
N LEU A 21 -12.74 -26.60 1.12
CA LEU A 21 -11.53 -25.86 1.44
C LEU A 21 -10.90 -25.25 0.19
N PHE A 22 -10.93 -25.96 -0.94
CA PHE A 22 -10.46 -25.44 -2.22
C PHE A 22 -11.25 -24.21 -2.68
N HIS A 23 -12.58 -24.28 -2.66
CA HIS A 23 -13.44 -23.14 -3.02
C HIS A 23 -13.29 -21.96 -2.04
N ALA A 24 -13.21 -22.25 -0.74
CA ALA A 24 -12.94 -21.24 0.29
C ALA A 24 -11.61 -20.53 0.03
N THR A 25 -10.57 -21.29 -0.33
CA THR A 25 -9.24 -20.74 -0.65
C THR A 25 -9.29 -19.83 -1.88
N LYS A 26 -9.90 -20.26 -2.99
CA LYS A 26 -10.09 -19.42 -4.20
C LYS A 26 -10.76 -18.08 -3.87
N LYS A 27 -11.81 -18.13 -3.06
CA LYS A 27 -12.58 -16.96 -2.65
C LYS A 27 -11.79 -16.04 -1.72
N ALA A 28 -11.00 -16.59 -0.80
CA ALA A 28 -10.11 -15.82 0.06
C ALA A 28 -9.04 -15.10 -0.78
N ILE A 29 -8.41 -15.79 -1.73
CA ILE A 29 -7.40 -15.21 -2.64
C ILE A 29 -8.03 -14.08 -3.46
N TYR A 30 -9.19 -14.30 -4.06
CA TYR A 30 -9.93 -13.26 -4.79
C TYR A 30 -10.15 -12.00 -3.94
N ILE A 31 -10.63 -12.15 -2.70
CA ILE A 31 -10.87 -11.01 -1.81
C ILE A 31 -9.55 -10.30 -1.44
N ILE A 32 -8.49 -11.04 -1.17
CA ILE A 32 -7.18 -10.49 -0.76
C ILE A 32 -6.53 -9.72 -1.91
N VAL A 33 -6.55 -10.30 -3.11
CA VAL A 33 -5.79 -9.82 -4.27
C VAL A 33 -6.56 -8.75 -5.02
N GLU A 34 -7.81 -9.02 -5.38
CA GLU A 34 -8.61 -8.13 -6.23
C GLU A 34 -9.38 -7.09 -5.42
N LYS A 35 -10.05 -7.50 -4.34
CA LYS A 35 -10.79 -6.57 -3.47
C LYS A 35 -9.93 -5.88 -2.43
N HIS A 36 -8.62 -6.12 -2.45
CA HIS A 36 -7.67 -5.58 -1.49
C HIS A 36 -8.13 -5.80 -0.03
N GLY A 37 -8.64 -6.99 0.29
CA GLY A 37 -8.98 -7.37 1.67
C GLY A 37 -7.73 -7.52 2.54
N LYS A 38 -7.85 -7.29 3.85
CA LYS A 38 -6.79 -7.63 4.80
C LYS A 38 -6.71 -9.16 4.95
N LYS A 39 -5.49 -9.72 4.94
CA LYS A 39 -5.26 -11.18 4.98
C LYS A 39 -6.01 -11.86 6.13
N ASN A 40 -5.73 -11.49 7.37
CA ASN A 40 -6.27 -12.17 8.56
C ASN A 40 -7.79 -12.05 8.67
N GLU A 41 -8.34 -10.84 8.48
CA GLU A 41 -9.80 -10.61 8.52
C GLU A 41 -10.53 -11.38 7.40
N THR A 42 -9.93 -11.47 6.21
CA THR A 42 -10.50 -12.20 5.09
C THR A 42 -10.54 -13.70 5.38
N ILE A 43 -9.43 -14.27 5.85
CA ILE A 43 -9.35 -15.69 6.22
C ILE A 43 -10.38 -16.03 7.29
N GLN A 44 -10.47 -15.25 8.36
CA GLN A 44 -11.46 -15.47 9.42
C GLN A 44 -12.90 -15.42 8.90
N ARG A 45 -13.23 -14.42 8.08
CA ARG A 45 -14.58 -14.26 7.52
C ARG A 45 -14.95 -15.40 6.58
N VAL A 46 -14.03 -15.82 5.71
CA VAL A 46 -14.24 -16.92 4.77
C VAL A 46 -14.34 -18.24 5.50
N ALA A 47 -13.44 -18.53 6.45
CA ALA A 47 -13.48 -19.73 7.27
C ALA A 47 -14.82 -19.89 7.98
N LYS A 48 -15.31 -18.80 8.62
CA LYS A 48 -16.62 -18.80 9.29
C LYS A 48 -17.78 -19.00 8.32
N LYS A 49 -17.75 -18.35 7.15
CA LYS A 49 -18.84 -18.41 6.16
C LYS A 49 -18.95 -19.78 5.51
N ASP A 50 -17.82 -20.33 5.09
CA ASP A 50 -17.75 -21.58 4.34
C ASP A 50 -17.55 -22.80 5.27
N LYS A 51 -17.59 -22.59 6.60
CA LYS A 51 -17.50 -23.60 7.67
C LYS A 51 -16.24 -24.48 7.60
N VAL A 52 -15.12 -23.91 7.18
CA VAL A 52 -13.82 -24.59 7.12
C VAL A 52 -12.93 -24.18 8.28
N ARG A 53 -11.92 -25.00 8.59
CA ARG A 53 -10.96 -24.68 9.65
C ARG A 53 -10.07 -23.52 9.23
N GLU A 54 -10.03 -22.47 10.06
CA GLU A 54 -9.24 -21.26 9.78
C GLU A 54 -7.75 -21.57 9.57
N VAL A 55 -7.20 -22.51 10.35
CA VAL A 55 -5.78 -22.88 10.30
C VAL A 55 -5.42 -23.51 8.94
N GLU A 56 -6.29 -24.38 8.42
CA GLU A 56 -6.09 -25.05 7.13
C GLU A 56 -6.23 -24.04 5.98
N LEU A 57 -7.27 -23.20 6.02
CA LEU A 57 -7.45 -22.13 5.05
C LEU A 57 -6.27 -21.15 5.04
N ARG A 58 -5.73 -20.81 6.21
CA ARG A 58 -4.57 -19.93 6.34
C ARG A 58 -3.34 -20.50 5.65
N LYS A 59 -3.04 -21.79 5.88
CA LYS A 59 -1.92 -22.47 5.23
C LYS A 59 -2.07 -22.46 3.72
N CYS A 60 -3.25 -22.81 3.20
CA CYS A 60 -3.50 -22.83 1.77
C CYS A 60 -3.31 -21.44 1.13
N VAL A 61 -3.76 -20.38 1.80
CA VAL A 61 -3.57 -18.99 1.33
C VAL A 61 -2.10 -18.56 1.41
N GLU A 62 -1.35 -19.02 2.41
CA GLU A 62 0.09 -18.72 2.58
C GLU A 62 0.96 -19.45 1.55
N GLU A 63 0.58 -20.66 1.16
CA GLU A 63 1.26 -21.40 0.09
C GLU A 63 0.93 -20.81 -1.29
N ALA A 64 -0.33 -20.43 -1.51
CA ALA A 64 -0.78 -19.90 -2.80
C ALA A 64 -0.32 -18.46 -3.07
N ILE A 65 -0.23 -17.60 -2.04
CA ILE A 65 0.17 -16.20 -2.18
C ILE A 65 1.55 -15.98 -1.55
N PRO A 66 2.58 -15.62 -2.33
CA PRO A 66 3.92 -15.39 -1.81
C PRO A 66 3.94 -14.21 -0.84
N SER A 67 4.76 -14.31 0.21
CA SER A 67 4.93 -13.26 1.23
C SER A 67 5.34 -11.91 0.63
N THR A 68 6.06 -11.93 -0.49
CA THR A 68 6.49 -10.76 -1.27
C THR A 68 5.30 -9.92 -1.77
N PHE A 69 4.15 -10.53 -2.07
CA PHE A 69 2.94 -9.81 -2.46
C PHE A 69 2.46 -8.89 -1.33
N PHE A 70 2.39 -9.42 -0.11
CA PHE A 70 1.95 -8.65 1.06
C PHE A 70 2.95 -7.56 1.42
N ALA A 71 4.25 -7.82 1.28
CA ALA A 71 5.30 -6.82 1.51
C ALA A 71 5.23 -5.68 0.49
N ALA A 72 5.09 -5.99 -0.81
CA ALA A 72 4.94 -4.99 -1.86
C ALA A 72 3.67 -4.14 -1.65
N ARG A 73 2.59 -4.77 -1.19
CA ARG A 73 1.34 -4.08 -0.87
C ARG A 73 1.48 -3.15 0.33
N ALA A 74 2.17 -3.57 1.38
CA ALA A 74 2.46 -2.74 2.55
C ALA A 74 3.35 -1.55 2.16
N LYS A 75 4.37 -1.76 1.31
CA LYS A 75 5.24 -0.70 0.79
C LYS A 75 4.44 0.36 0.03
N LYS A 76 3.59 -0.04 -0.92
CA LYS A 76 2.71 0.90 -1.66
C LYS A 76 1.73 1.65 -0.75
N ALA A 77 1.26 1.03 0.32
CA ALA A 77 0.41 1.71 1.30
C ALA A 77 1.20 2.79 2.06
N LYS A 78 2.46 2.51 2.41
CA LYS A 78 3.38 3.48 3.04
C LYS A 78 3.72 4.64 2.11
N GLU A 79 4.07 4.36 0.85
CA GLU A 79 4.37 5.37 -0.18
C GLU A 79 3.20 6.36 -0.34
N ARG A 80 1.96 5.85 -0.48
CA ARG A 80 0.76 6.71 -0.55
C ARG A 80 0.54 7.55 0.71
N HIS A 81 0.88 7.01 1.88
CA HIS A 81 0.76 7.75 3.13
C HIS A 81 1.78 8.89 3.18
N GLU A 82 3.02 8.65 2.77
CA GLU A 82 4.09 9.65 2.70
C GLU A 82 3.77 10.75 1.67
N GLU A 83 3.27 10.39 0.48
CA GLU A 83 2.78 11.33 -0.54
C GLU A 83 1.63 12.21 -0.03
N SER A 84 0.76 11.68 0.83
CA SER A 84 -0.35 12.45 1.40
C SER A 84 0.08 13.42 2.51
N PHE A 85 1.23 13.16 3.17
CA PHE A 85 1.68 13.90 4.33
C PHE A 85 2.74 14.97 3.98
N TYR A 86 3.56 14.76 2.95
CA TYR A 86 4.57 15.72 2.53
C TYR A 86 4.13 16.49 1.27
N LYS A 87 3.68 17.73 1.45
CA LYS A 87 3.65 18.74 0.38
C LYS A 87 4.80 19.70 0.65
N GLU A 88 5.87 19.59 -0.14
CA GLU A 88 6.93 20.59 -0.12
C GLU A 88 6.28 21.97 -0.37
N PRO A 89 6.45 22.96 0.51
CA PRO A 89 5.85 24.27 0.31
C PRO A 89 6.39 24.81 -1.01
N ALA A 90 5.48 25.22 -1.90
CA ALA A 90 5.87 25.80 -3.19
C ALA A 90 6.84 26.96 -2.92
N VAL A 91 8.12 26.76 -3.26
CA VAL A 91 9.12 27.83 -3.22
C VAL A 91 8.68 28.83 -4.27
N LYS A 92 8.03 29.91 -3.84
CA LYS A 92 7.72 31.03 -4.73
C LYS A 92 9.05 31.54 -5.26
N ILE A 93 9.32 31.29 -6.54
CA ILE A 93 10.47 31.85 -7.23
C ILE A 93 10.26 33.37 -7.19
N ILE A 94 11.06 34.06 -6.38
CA ILE A 94 11.03 35.52 -6.31
C ILE A 94 11.48 36.02 -7.70
N PRO A 95 10.63 36.74 -8.45
CA PRO A 95 11.02 37.30 -9.74
C PRO A 95 12.23 38.23 -9.54
N GLU A 96 13.16 38.26 -10.48
CA GLU A 96 14.45 38.95 -10.31
C GLU A 96 14.32 40.43 -9.91
N ASN A 97 13.24 41.09 -10.34
CA ASN A 97 12.93 42.48 -9.98
C ASN A 97 12.69 42.69 -8.47
N GLU A 98 12.22 41.69 -7.74
CA GLU A 98 12.00 41.77 -6.28
C GLU A 98 13.24 41.36 -5.46
N LYS A 99 14.23 40.72 -6.09
CA LYS A 99 15.50 40.40 -5.43
C LYS A 99 16.34 41.66 -5.18
N ALA A 100 16.28 42.64 -6.08
CA ALA A 100 16.99 43.91 -5.95
C ALA A 100 16.52 44.71 -4.72
N THR A 101 15.20 44.81 -4.51
CA THR A 101 14.61 45.51 -3.36
C THR A 101 14.88 44.80 -2.03
N GLY A 102 14.97 43.47 -2.02
CA GLY A 102 15.39 42.71 -0.83
C GLY A 102 16.83 43.01 -0.41
N TYR A 103 17.75 43.14 -1.38
CA TYR A 103 19.16 43.44 -1.12
C TYR A 103 19.34 44.87 -0.56
N GLU A 104 18.61 45.85 -1.10
CA GLU A 104 18.66 47.23 -0.60
C GLU A 104 18.15 47.35 0.83
N LYS A 105 17.04 46.69 1.18
CA LYS A 105 16.53 46.64 2.56
C LYS A 105 17.52 45.99 3.52
N LEU A 106 18.19 44.91 3.11
CA LEU A 106 19.24 44.28 3.93
C LEU A 106 20.43 45.21 4.13
N LYS A 107 20.80 46.00 3.12
CA LYS A 107 21.88 46.99 3.20
C LYS A 107 21.53 48.14 4.15
N GLU A 108 20.29 48.62 4.14
CA GLU A 108 19.79 49.63 5.08
C GLU A 108 19.78 49.14 6.53
N ILE A 109 19.27 47.93 6.78
CA ILE A 109 19.27 47.32 8.12
C ILE A 109 20.71 47.18 8.64
N ARG A 110 21.63 46.73 7.79
CA ARG A 110 23.04 46.55 8.17
C ARG A 110 23.70 47.89 8.53
N LYS A 111 23.33 48.96 7.83
CA LYS A 111 23.83 50.32 8.09
C LYS A 111 23.30 50.89 9.41
N LEU A 112 22.05 50.61 9.76
CA LEU A 112 21.44 50.97 11.04
C LEU A 112 22.05 50.22 12.23
N LEU A 113 22.44 48.95 12.05
CA LEU A 113 23.11 48.16 13.10
C LEU A 113 24.58 48.53 13.29
N SER A 114 25.20 49.21 12.32
CA SER A 114 26.59 49.67 12.37
C SER A 114 26.73 51.16 12.72
N SER A 115 25.63 51.83 13.09
CA SER A 115 25.61 53.22 13.58
C SER A 115 25.32 53.23 15.08
#